data_AF-A0A097KP99-F1
#
_entry.id   AF-A0A097KP99-F1
#
_cell.length_a   1.000
_cell.length_b   1.000
_cell.length_c   1.000
_cell.angle_alpha   90.00
_cell.angle_beta   90.00
_cell.angle_gamma   90.00
#
_symmetry.space_group_name_H-M   'P 1'
#
loop_
_entity.id
_entity.type
_entity.pdbx_description
1 polymer ?
#
loop_
_entity_poly.entity_id
_entity_poly.type
_entity_poly.pdbx_seq_one_letter_code
_entity_poly.pdbx_strand_id
1 'polypeptide(L)'
;MNILILFGNLPLAEGFGFNTNILETNIINLSVVLSIVISLGGDALRSLLENRKQTILNNLREADQRAAEAQEKLNQAQFQLENAQKRASEIRQQGVLTAEKEKSQCIRQAEDDALRLEEVKQETIKLQQQKVISQISQRVVSLALSKVREKLTSSLDDAFHSSVNNFNIVLLTNYKSQ
;
A
#
# COMPACT_ATOMS: atom_id res chain seq x y z
N MET A 1 -63.03 -75.27 104.33
CA MET A 1 -64.39 -75.33 103.79
C MET A 1 -64.27 -75.34 102.27
N ASN A 2 -64.93 -76.30 101.63
CA ASN A 2 -64.85 -76.65 100.22
C ASN A 2 -65.62 -75.68 99.32
N ILE A 3 -65.06 -75.45 98.13
CA ILE A 3 -65.68 -75.56 96.80
C ILE A 3 -66.88 -74.64 96.48
N LEU A 4 -66.69 -73.81 95.45
CA LEU A 4 -67.54 -73.87 94.25
C LEU A 4 -66.72 -73.54 92.99
N ILE A 5 -66.80 -74.42 92.01
CA ILE A 5 -66.17 -74.36 90.68
C ILE A 5 -67.25 -73.98 89.65
N LEU A 6 -66.79 -73.43 88.53
CA LEU A 6 -67.32 -73.56 87.16
C LEU A 6 -68.18 -72.40 86.66
N PHE A 7 -67.66 -71.67 85.66
CA PHE A 7 -68.23 -71.56 84.31
C PHE A 7 -67.26 -70.83 83.37
N GLY A 8 -66.93 -71.46 82.23
CA GLY A 8 -66.72 -70.76 80.96
C GLY A 8 -65.29 -70.49 80.48
N ASN A 9 -64.74 -71.46 79.74
CA ASN A 9 -63.69 -71.23 78.73
C ASN A 9 -64.25 -70.39 77.57
N LEU A 10 -63.63 -69.23 77.30
CA LEU A 10 -63.60 -68.61 75.97
C LEU A 10 -62.17 -68.07 75.75
N PRO A 11 -61.45 -68.44 74.68
CA PRO A 11 -60.18 -67.81 74.36
C PRO A 11 -60.50 -66.38 73.90
N LEU A 12 -60.33 -65.42 74.80
CA LEU A 12 -60.37 -64.01 74.47
C LEU A 12 -59.21 -63.73 73.52
N ALA A 13 -59.56 -63.53 72.25
CA ALA A 13 -58.83 -62.85 71.19
C ALA A 13 -57.31 -62.83 71.35
N GLU A 14 -56.61 -63.56 70.47
CA GLU A 14 -55.24 -63.19 70.11
C GLU A 14 -55.24 -61.70 69.79
N GLY A 15 -54.62 -60.90 70.66
CA GLY A 15 -54.53 -59.46 70.50
C GLY A 15 -53.90 -59.18 69.14
N PHE A 16 -54.48 -58.25 68.39
CA PHE A 16 -53.84 -57.67 67.21
C PHE A 16 -52.61 -56.89 67.67
N GLY A 17 -51.50 -57.59 67.89
CA GLY A 17 -50.21 -57.00 68.14
C GLY A 17 -49.65 -56.53 66.80
N PHE A 18 -49.62 -55.22 66.57
CA PHE A 18 -48.78 -54.67 65.51
C PHE A 18 -47.35 -55.11 65.81
N ASN A 19 -46.79 -55.98 64.97
CA ASN A 19 -45.40 -56.38 65.08
C ASN A 19 -44.52 -55.20 64.67
N THR A 20 -44.23 -54.31 65.62
CA THR A 20 -43.38 -53.13 65.41
C THR A 20 -42.00 -53.53 64.91
N ASN A 21 -41.58 -54.77 65.08
CA ASN A 21 -40.32 -55.29 64.54
C ASN A 21 -40.22 -55.18 63.00
N ILE A 22 -41.34 -55.29 62.27
CA ILE A 22 -41.35 -55.12 60.81
C ILE A 22 -41.21 -53.64 60.42
N LEU A 23 -41.82 -52.71 61.16
CA LEU A 23 -41.75 -51.28 60.86
C LEU A 23 -40.45 -50.67 61.40
N GLU A 24 -40.12 -50.93 62.65
CA GLU A 24 -38.96 -50.39 63.36
C GLU A 24 -37.63 -50.87 62.75
N THR A 25 -37.44 -52.18 62.57
CA THR A 25 -36.17 -52.72 62.05
C THR A 25 -35.94 -52.37 60.56
N ASN A 26 -36.99 -52.38 59.72
CA ASN A 26 -36.85 -52.00 58.29
C ASN A 26 -36.74 -50.48 58.10
N ILE A 27 -37.46 -49.65 58.87
CA ILE A 27 -37.34 -48.19 58.79
C ILE A 27 -35.96 -47.76 59.28
N ILE A 28 -35.44 -48.37 60.36
CA ILE A 28 -34.07 -48.09 60.83
C ILE A 28 -33.07 -48.45 59.73
N ASN A 29 -33.12 -49.66 59.14
CA ASN A 29 -32.20 -50.06 58.07
C ASN A 29 -32.30 -49.16 56.83
N LEU A 30 -33.52 -48.83 56.38
CA LEU A 30 -33.75 -47.92 55.26
C LEU A 30 -33.22 -46.51 55.55
N SER A 31 -33.40 -46.00 56.77
CA SER A 31 -32.91 -44.67 57.16
C SER A 31 -31.38 -44.58 57.14
N VAL A 32 -30.70 -45.65 57.57
CA VAL A 32 -29.23 -45.75 57.52
C VAL A 32 -28.75 -45.79 56.07
N VAL A 33 -29.34 -46.64 55.22
CA VAL A 33 -29.00 -46.71 53.79
C VAL A 33 -29.27 -45.38 53.09
N LEU A 34 -30.43 -44.75 53.36
CA LEU A 34 -30.79 -43.46 52.79
C LEU A 34 -29.82 -42.36 53.23
N SER A 35 -29.35 -42.38 54.49
CA SER A 35 -28.36 -41.41 54.97
C SER A 35 -26.99 -41.56 54.27
N ILE A 36 -26.59 -42.80 53.96
CA ILE A 36 -25.34 -43.07 53.21
C ILE A 36 -25.48 -42.62 51.74
N VAL A 37 -26.59 -42.92 51.08
CA VAL A 37 -26.86 -42.50 49.67
C VAL A 37 -26.99 -40.98 49.57
N ILE A 38 -27.81 -40.41 50.46
CA ILE A 38 -27.67 -39.11 51.11
C ILE A 38 -26.34 -38.39 50.89
N SER A 39 -25.43 -38.73 51.79
CA SER A 39 -24.13 -38.10 51.94
C SER A 39 -23.22 -38.34 50.73
N LEU A 40 -23.11 -39.57 50.24
CA LEU A 40 -22.13 -39.89 49.19
C LEU A 40 -22.62 -39.48 47.78
N GLY A 41 -23.88 -39.77 47.46
CA GLY A 41 -24.47 -39.44 46.16
C GLY A 41 -24.87 -37.97 46.06
N GLY A 42 -25.34 -37.38 47.17
CA GLY A 42 -25.71 -35.97 47.23
C GLY A 42 -24.55 -35.03 46.94
N ASP A 43 -23.36 -35.29 47.49
CA ASP A 43 -22.17 -34.47 47.28
C ASP A 43 -21.66 -34.54 45.84
N ALA A 44 -21.63 -35.74 45.24
CA ALA A 44 -21.27 -35.93 43.85
C ALA A 44 -22.24 -35.21 42.89
N LEU A 45 -23.55 -35.32 43.11
CA LEU A 45 -24.56 -34.64 42.29
C LEU A 45 -24.50 -33.12 42.46
N ARG A 46 -24.33 -32.62 43.68
CA ARG A 46 -24.18 -31.18 43.94
C ARG A 46 -22.94 -30.61 43.26
N SER A 47 -21.81 -31.31 43.31
CA SER A 47 -20.58 -30.89 42.63
C SER A 47 -20.76 -30.83 41.10
N LEU A 48 -21.42 -31.84 40.51
CA LEU A 48 -21.71 -31.84 39.06
C LEU A 48 -22.65 -30.70 38.65
N LEU A 49 -23.68 -30.41 39.45
CA LEU A 49 -24.61 -29.31 39.19
C LEU A 49 -23.92 -27.94 39.33
N GLU A 50 -23.10 -27.74 40.37
CA GLU A 50 -22.37 -26.47 40.54
C GLU A 50 -21.34 -26.27 39.43
N ASN A 51 -20.61 -27.32 39.03
CA ASN A 51 -19.70 -27.28 37.88
C ASN A 51 -20.43 -26.92 36.58
N ARG A 52 -21.61 -27.52 36.34
CA ARG A 52 -22.44 -27.19 35.17
C ARG A 52 -22.92 -25.75 35.21
N LYS A 53 -23.42 -25.28 36.35
CA LYS A 53 -23.84 -23.88 36.55
C LYS A 53 -22.69 -22.93 36.30
N GLN A 54 -21.51 -23.19 36.86
CA GLN A 54 -20.32 -22.36 36.66
C GLN A 54 -19.88 -22.36 35.19
N THR A 55 -19.91 -23.50 34.52
CA THR A 55 -19.56 -23.61 33.09
C THR A 55 -20.52 -22.80 32.23
N ILE A 56 -21.83 -22.88 32.48
CA ILE A 56 -22.84 -22.10 31.74
C ILE A 56 -22.64 -20.60 31.98
N LEU A 57 -22.43 -20.18 33.23
CA LEU A 57 -22.18 -18.78 33.56
C LEU A 57 -20.90 -18.25 32.90
N ASN A 58 -19.83 -19.04 32.89
CA ASN A 58 -18.58 -18.67 32.24
C ASN A 58 -18.77 -18.56 30.72
N ASN A 59 -19.40 -19.54 30.09
CA ASN A 59 -19.67 -19.52 28.65
C ASN A 59 -20.54 -18.32 28.24
N LEU A 60 -21.54 -17.98 29.05
CA LEU A 60 -22.41 -16.83 28.79
C LEU A 60 -21.62 -15.51 28.89
N ARG A 61 -20.83 -15.34 29.95
CA ARG A 61 -19.95 -14.15 30.11
C ARG A 61 -18.94 -14.02 28.98
N GLU A 62 -18.35 -15.14 28.56
CA GLU A 62 -17.39 -15.15 27.45
C GLU A 62 -18.08 -14.81 26.12
N ALA A 63 -19.30 -15.31 25.89
CA ALA A 63 -20.09 -14.95 24.71
C ALA A 63 -20.45 -13.45 24.69
N ASP A 64 -20.87 -12.89 25.83
CA ASP A 64 -21.17 -11.46 25.96
C ASP A 64 -19.92 -10.61 25.73
N GLN A 65 -18.78 -11.00 26.30
CA GLN A 65 -17.50 -10.32 26.08
C GLN A 65 -17.09 -10.38 24.60
N ARG A 66 -17.15 -11.56 23.98
CA ARG A 66 -16.83 -11.71 22.55
C ARG A 66 -17.75 -10.89 21.65
N ALA A 67 -19.03 -10.79 22.00
CA ALA A 67 -19.99 -9.95 21.27
C ALA A 67 -19.66 -8.46 21.40
N ALA A 68 -19.32 -7.99 22.61
CA ALA A 68 -18.91 -6.62 22.85
C ALA A 68 -17.62 -6.26 22.10
N GLU A 69 -16.60 -7.12 22.16
CA GLU A 69 -15.34 -6.94 21.43
C GLU A 69 -15.55 -6.93 19.91
N ALA A 70 -16.41 -7.79 19.38
CA ALA A 70 -16.75 -7.81 17.97
C ALA A 70 -17.46 -6.53 17.52
N GLN A 71 -18.38 -6.01 18.35
CA GLN A 71 -19.07 -4.75 18.07
C GLN A 71 -18.09 -3.56 18.10
N GLU A 72 -17.17 -3.53 19.05
CA GLU A 72 -16.14 -2.48 19.10
C GLU A 72 -15.25 -2.51 17.86
N LYS A 73 -14.75 -3.70 17.48
CA LYS A 73 -13.94 -3.89 16.26
C LYS A 73 -14.69 -3.47 15.02
N LEU A 74 -16.00 -3.77 14.93
CA LEU A 74 -16.84 -3.33 13.82
C LEU A 74 -16.94 -1.81 13.75
N ASN A 75 -17.18 -1.14 14.88
CA ASN A 75 -17.26 0.32 14.93
C ASN A 75 -15.93 0.97 14.52
N GLN A 76 -14.80 0.44 15.01
CA GLN A 76 -13.47 0.90 14.62
C GLN A 76 -13.22 0.70 13.12
N ALA A 77 -13.59 -0.46 12.56
CA ALA A 77 -13.43 -0.74 11.14
C ALA A 77 -14.29 0.20 10.26
N GLN A 78 -15.52 0.49 10.68
CA GLN A 78 -16.40 1.45 10.00
C GLN A 78 -15.81 2.86 10.00
N PHE A 79 -15.29 3.33 11.14
CA PHE A 79 -14.63 4.62 11.24
C PHE A 79 -13.37 4.70 10.37
N GLN A 80 -12.55 3.65 10.35
CA GLN A 80 -11.38 3.57 9.48
C GLN A 80 -11.78 3.59 8.00
N LEU A 81 -12.84 2.88 7.63
CA LEU A 81 -13.37 2.85 6.27
C LEU A 81 -13.84 4.25 5.82
N GLU A 82 -14.60 4.96 6.66
CA GLU A 82 -15.08 6.31 6.33
C GLU A 82 -13.91 7.28 6.11
N ASN A 83 -12.90 7.22 6.98
CA ASN A 83 -11.69 8.03 6.84
C ASN A 83 -10.89 7.68 5.59
N ALA A 84 -10.77 6.38 5.27
CA ALA A 84 -10.10 5.94 4.05
C ALA A 84 -10.84 6.42 2.79
N GLN A 85 -12.17 6.39 2.79
CA GLN A 85 -12.99 6.91 1.69
C GLN A 85 -12.82 8.42 1.50
N LYS A 86 -12.83 9.19 2.60
CA LYS A 86 -12.56 10.65 2.55
C LYS A 86 -11.19 10.94 1.97
N ARG A 87 -10.14 10.30 2.50
CA ARG A 87 -8.76 10.45 1.98
C ARG A 87 -8.64 10.04 0.52
N ALA A 88 -9.29 8.96 0.11
CA ALA A 88 -9.28 8.53 -1.29
C ALA A 88 -9.93 9.57 -2.21
N SER A 89 -11.03 10.19 -1.77
CA SER A 89 -11.67 11.30 -2.50
C SER A 89 -10.77 12.52 -2.61
N GLU A 90 -10.11 12.92 -1.50
CA GLU A 90 -9.15 14.02 -1.48
C GLU A 90 -7.97 13.77 -2.42
N ILE A 91 -7.38 12.57 -2.38
CA ILE A 91 -6.29 12.15 -3.28
C ILE A 91 -6.75 12.23 -4.73
N ARG A 92 -7.97 11.75 -5.03
CA ARG A 92 -8.51 11.81 -6.39
C ARG A 92 -8.66 13.25 -6.86
N GLN A 93 -9.19 14.14 -6.02
CA GLN A 93 -9.35 15.56 -6.37
C GLN A 93 -8.00 16.25 -6.57
N GLN A 94 -7.04 16.02 -5.67
CA GLN A 94 -5.68 16.55 -5.79
C GLN A 94 -4.97 16.00 -7.03
N GLY A 95 -5.17 14.72 -7.36
CA GLY A 95 -4.62 14.08 -8.55
C GLY A 95 -5.10 14.74 -9.83
N VAL A 96 -6.39 15.06 -9.94
CA VAL A 96 -6.94 15.78 -11.10
C VAL A 96 -6.34 17.17 -11.24
N LEU A 97 -6.22 17.93 -10.13
CA LEU A 97 -5.62 19.27 -10.14
C LEU A 97 -4.14 19.23 -10.53
N THR A 98 -3.40 18.25 -10.01
CA THR A 98 -1.98 18.06 -10.30
C THR A 98 -1.77 17.68 -11.77
N ALA A 99 -2.57 16.75 -12.29
CA ALA A 99 -2.50 16.34 -13.69
C ALA A 99 -2.79 17.50 -14.65
N GLU A 100 -3.79 18.34 -14.37
CA GLU A 100 -4.09 19.51 -15.22
C GLU A 100 -2.96 20.55 -15.16
N LYS A 101 -2.36 20.76 -13.98
CA LYS A 101 -1.20 21.63 -13.82
C LYS A 101 0.01 21.12 -14.59
N GLU A 102 0.33 19.84 -14.48
CA GLU A 102 1.46 19.22 -15.19
C GLU A 102 1.24 19.25 -16.70
N LYS A 103 0.02 18.97 -17.17
CA LYS A 103 -0.34 19.12 -18.58
C LYS A 103 -0.11 20.54 -19.07
N SER A 104 -0.59 21.55 -18.35
CA SER A 104 -0.39 22.95 -18.72
C SER A 104 1.09 23.33 -18.74
N GLN A 105 1.86 22.86 -17.76
CA GLN A 105 3.30 23.10 -17.70
C GLN A 105 4.05 22.43 -18.86
N CYS A 106 3.70 21.18 -19.19
CA CYS A 106 4.28 20.45 -20.32
C CYS A 106 4.01 21.16 -21.65
N ILE A 107 2.78 21.63 -21.87
CA ILE A 107 2.43 22.40 -23.08
C ILE A 107 3.26 23.69 -23.15
N ARG A 108 3.34 24.46 -22.05
CA ARG A 108 4.15 25.70 -22.03
C ARG A 108 5.62 25.44 -22.31
N GLN A 109 6.19 24.40 -21.71
CA GLN A 109 7.58 24.02 -21.95
C GLN A 109 7.82 23.62 -23.41
N ALA A 110 6.89 22.87 -24.01
CA ALA A 110 6.96 22.50 -25.42
C ALA A 110 6.85 23.72 -26.36
N GLU A 111 6.01 24.70 -26.02
CA GLU A 111 5.90 25.98 -26.74
C GLU A 111 7.19 26.79 -26.64
N ASP A 112 7.76 26.94 -25.44
CA ASP A 112 9.03 27.64 -25.22
C ASP A 112 10.20 26.98 -25.97
N ASP A 113 10.28 25.64 -25.93
CA ASP A 113 11.29 24.90 -26.67
C ASP A 113 11.12 25.01 -28.19
N ALA A 114 9.87 25.05 -28.70
CA ALA A 114 9.61 25.28 -30.11
C ALA A 114 10.05 26.68 -30.55
N LEU A 115 9.80 27.72 -29.73
CA LEU A 115 10.27 29.08 -30.00
C LEU A 115 11.79 29.16 -30.02
N ARG A 116 12.46 28.55 -29.04
CA ARG A 116 13.93 28.48 -28.97
C ARG A 116 14.52 27.73 -30.17
N LEU A 117 13.87 26.64 -30.59
CA LEU A 117 14.29 25.89 -31.77
C LEU A 117 14.18 26.75 -33.04
N GLU A 118 13.12 27.55 -33.17
CA GLU A 118 12.96 28.48 -34.29
C GLU A 118 14.06 29.53 -34.31
N GLU A 119 14.40 30.12 -33.17
CA GLU A 119 15.49 31.09 -33.03
C GLU A 119 16.83 30.48 -33.48
N VAL A 120 17.19 29.32 -32.92
CA VAL A 120 18.42 28.58 -33.27
C VAL A 120 18.45 28.23 -34.76
N LYS A 121 17.30 27.86 -35.35
CA LYS A 121 17.19 27.59 -36.79
C LYS A 121 17.54 28.84 -37.60
N GLN A 122 16.98 30.01 -37.25
CA GLN A 122 17.25 31.26 -37.96
C GLN A 122 18.71 31.69 -37.84
N GLU A 123 19.31 31.57 -36.67
CA GLU A 123 20.74 31.82 -36.47
C GLU A 123 21.61 30.87 -37.30
N THR A 124 21.27 29.58 -37.29
CA THR A 124 21.98 28.57 -38.07
C THR A 124 21.91 28.86 -39.57
N ILE A 125 20.74 29.24 -40.09
CA ILE A 125 20.58 29.63 -41.50
C ILE A 125 21.50 30.80 -41.85
N LYS A 126 21.53 31.85 -41.03
CA LYS A 126 22.41 33.02 -41.25
C LYS A 126 23.88 32.63 -41.25
N LEU A 127 24.30 31.79 -40.30
CA LEU A 127 25.67 31.30 -40.22
C LEU A 127 26.05 30.49 -41.47
N GLN A 128 25.16 29.59 -41.92
CA GLN A 128 25.40 28.80 -43.14
C GLN A 128 25.46 29.68 -44.39
N GLN A 129 24.60 30.69 -44.51
CA GLN A 129 24.65 31.66 -45.62
C GLN A 129 26.00 32.37 -45.68
N GLN A 130 26.49 32.88 -44.53
CA GLN A 130 27.80 33.52 -44.46
C GLN A 130 28.93 32.57 -44.83
N LYS A 131 28.86 31.32 -44.36
CA LYS A 131 29.84 30.27 -44.70
C LYS A 131 29.86 29.98 -46.21
N VAL A 132 28.69 29.85 -46.83
CA VAL A 132 28.56 29.62 -48.28
C VAL A 132 29.13 30.80 -49.06
N ILE A 133 28.82 32.04 -48.69
CA ILE A 133 29.37 33.24 -49.34
C ILE A 133 30.91 33.25 -49.25
N SER A 134 31.46 32.96 -48.07
CA SER A 134 32.92 32.89 -47.88
C SER A 134 33.56 31.82 -48.77
N GLN A 135 32.97 30.62 -48.84
CA GLN A 135 33.47 29.53 -49.67
C GLN A 135 33.39 29.85 -51.18
N ILE A 136 32.30 30.47 -51.63
CA ILE A 136 32.15 30.89 -53.03
C ILE A 136 33.19 31.97 -53.36
N SER A 137 33.35 32.98 -52.49
CA SER A 137 34.33 34.05 -52.66
C SER A 137 35.74 33.48 -52.80
N GLN A 138 36.15 32.57 -51.91
CA GLN A 138 37.45 31.88 -51.98
C GLN A 138 37.63 31.11 -53.31
N ARG A 139 36.61 30.38 -53.77
CA ARG A 139 36.66 29.68 -55.06
C ARG A 139 36.78 30.64 -56.24
N VAL A 140 36.02 31.74 -56.24
CA VAL A 140 36.07 32.75 -57.29
C VAL A 140 37.46 33.39 -57.35
N VAL A 141 38.02 33.79 -56.20
CA VAL A 141 39.38 34.34 -56.10
C VAL A 141 40.40 33.33 -56.61
N SER A 142 40.31 32.06 -56.19
CA SER A 142 41.21 31.01 -56.66
C SER A 142 41.12 30.79 -58.18
N LEU A 143 39.91 30.80 -58.75
CA LEU A 143 39.71 30.62 -60.19
C LEU A 143 40.23 31.83 -60.97
N ALA A 144 39.97 33.05 -60.50
CA ALA A 144 40.48 34.27 -61.09
C ALA A 144 42.02 34.29 -61.09
N LEU A 145 42.65 33.95 -59.96
CA LEU A 145 44.11 33.82 -59.87
C LEU A 145 44.65 32.75 -60.81
N SER A 146 43.96 31.61 -60.94
CA SER A 146 44.35 30.56 -61.89
C SER A 146 44.27 31.05 -63.34
N LYS A 147 43.22 31.79 -63.71
CA LYS A 147 43.04 32.35 -65.06
C LYS A 147 44.06 33.46 -65.36
N VAL A 148 44.35 34.31 -64.38
CA VAL A 148 45.42 35.32 -64.48
C VAL A 148 46.77 34.63 -64.67
N ARG A 149 47.08 33.58 -63.91
CA ARG A 149 48.31 32.79 -64.07
C ARG A 149 48.40 32.16 -65.47
N GLU A 150 47.33 31.56 -65.97
CA GLU A 150 47.26 30.97 -67.33
C GLU A 150 47.50 32.04 -68.41
N LYS A 151 46.86 33.20 -68.29
CA LYS A 151 47.01 34.32 -69.23
C LYS A 151 48.39 34.95 -69.19
N LEU A 152 48.96 35.14 -67.99
CA LEU A 152 50.33 35.60 -67.82
C LEU A 152 51.30 34.62 -68.46
N THR A 153 51.19 33.32 -68.16
CA THR A 153 52.10 32.29 -68.70
C THR A 153 52.09 32.26 -70.23
N SER A 154 50.92 32.44 -70.85
CA SER A 154 50.78 32.47 -72.32
C SER A 154 51.16 33.81 -72.99
N SER A 155 51.25 34.90 -72.22
CA SER A 155 51.56 36.25 -72.73
C SER A 155 52.95 36.74 -72.31
N LEU A 156 53.78 35.89 -71.70
CA LEU A 156 55.17 36.20 -71.37
C LEU A 156 56.01 36.20 -72.65
N ASP A 157 56.37 37.38 -73.12
CA ASP A 157 57.41 37.61 -74.12
C ASP A 157 58.62 38.33 -73.48
N ASP A 158 59.76 38.37 -74.19
CA ASP A 158 61.01 38.97 -73.67
C ASP A 158 60.86 40.47 -73.34
N ALA A 159 59.98 41.17 -74.07
CA ALA A 159 59.72 42.59 -73.87
C ALA A 159 58.92 42.84 -72.59
N PHE A 160 57.88 42.05 -72.34
CA PHE A 160 57.07 42.08 -71.13
C PHE A 160 57.89 41.68 -69.91
N HIS A 161 58.71 40.62 -70.01
CA HIS A 161 59.65 40.22 -68.95
C HIS A 161 60.62 41.35 -68.56
N SER A 162 61.23 42.01 -69.56
CA SER A 162 62.16 43.12 -69.32
C SER A 162 61.46 44.33 -68.70
N SER A 163 60.23 44.64 -69.16
CA SER A 163 59.40 45.72 -68.62
C SER A 163 59.04 45.50 -67.14
N VAL A 164 58.58 44.29 -66.80
CA VAL A 164 58.24 43.93 -65.41
C VAL A 164 59.48 43.96 -64.50
N ASN A 165 60.63 43.45 -64.96
CA ASN A 165 61.88 43.52 -64.19
C ASN A 165 62.31 44.96 -63.94
N ASN A 166 62.28 45.80 -64.98
CA ASN A 166 62.63 47.22 -64.83
C ASN A 166 61.66 47.95 -63.89
N PHE A 167 60.36 47.68 -63.97
CA PHE A 167 59.37 48.22 -63.04
C PHE A 167 59.67 47.82 -61.59
N ASN A 168 60.00 46.55 -61.33
CA ASN A 168 60.38 46.08 -59.99
C ASN A 168 61.70 46.71 -59.50
N ILE A 169 62.70 46.88 -60.36
CA ILE A 169 63.96 47.57 -60.04
C ILE A 169 63.68 49.01 -59.59
N VAL A 170 62.82 49.74 -60.32
CA VAL A 170 62.40 51.11 -59.94
C VAL A 170 61.66 51.12 -58.61
N LEU A 171 60.76 50.15 -58.37
CA LEU A 171 60.00 50.02 -57.12
C LEU A 171 60.93 49.79 -55.92
N LEU A 172 61.92 48.90 -56.06
CA LEU A 172 62.92 48.62 -55.03
C LEU A 172 63.87 49.80 -54.80
N THR A 173 64.29 50.49 -55.87
CA THR A 173 65.16 51.67 -55.76
C THR A 173 64.47 52.83 -55.02
N ASN A 174 63.15 52.94 -55.18
CA ASN A 174 62.32 53.93 -54.49
C ASN A 174 61.81 53.44 -53.11
N TYR A 175 62.08 52.20 -52.73
CA TYR A 175 61.67 51.65 -51.44
C TYR A 175 62.56 52.22 -50.33
N LYS A 176 62.05 53.21 -49.60
CA LYS A 176 62.65 53.64 -48.34
C LYS A 176 62.26 52.66 -47.25
N SER A 177 63.24 52.02 -46.59
CA SER A 177 62.96 51.31 -45.35
C SER A 177 62.49 52.32 -44.31
N GLN A 178 61.31 52.10 -43.74
CA GLN A 178 60.98 52.63 -42.43
C GLN A 178 61.64 51.75 -41.36
#